data_AF-A0A957NQD5-F1
#
_entry.id   AF-A0A957NQD5-F1
#
_cell.length_a   1.000
_cell.length_b   1.000
_cell.length_c   1.000
_cell.angle_alpha   90.00
_cell.angle_beta   90.00
_cell.angle_gamma   90.00
#
_symmetry.space_group_name_H-M   'P 1'
#
loop_
_entity.id
_entity.type
_entity.pdbx_description
1 polymer ?
#
loop_
_entity_poly.entity_id
_entity_poly.type
_entity_poly.pdbx_seq_one_letter_code
_entity_poly.pdbx_strand_id
1 'polypeptide(L)' 'SQTHYFLLDVGDGKAFRQRLLTHGLIVRDCASFGLPAHVRIATRKPEENHTLLTCLNQIRY' A
#
# COMPACT_ATOMS: atom_id res chain seq x y z
N SER A 1 -3.90 -17.57 -7.39
CA SER A 1 -2.77 -16.64 -7.21
C SER A 1 -1.69 -17.36 -6.42
N GLN A 2 -0.43 -17.37 -6.89
CA GLN A 2 0.73 -17.96 -6.18
C GLN A 2 1.59 -16.87 -5.49
N THR A 3 1.05 -15.68 -5.26
CA THR A 3 1.80 -14.51 -4.77
C THR A 3 1.27 -14.00 -3.44
N HIS A 4 2.18 -13.65 -2.53
CA HIS A 4 1.91 -13.11 -1.19
C HIS A 4 1.70 -11.58 -1.20
N TYR A 5 0.97 -11.07 -2.20
CA TYR A 5 0.65 -9.65 -2.32
C TYR A 5 -0.66 -9.42 -3.05
N PHE A 6 -1.22 -8.23 -2.87
CA PHE A 6 -2.36 -7.73 -3.64
C PHE A 6 -2.07 -6.33 -4.17
N LEU A 7 -2.80 -5.95 -5.22
CA LEU A 7 -2.80 -4.60 -5.77
C LEU A 7 -4.00 -3.85 -5.19
N LEU A 8 -3.77 -2.57 -4.91
CA LEU A 8 -4.80 -1.65 -4.44
C LEU A 8 -4.77 -0.43 -5.34
N ASP A 9 -5.92 -0.08 -5.91
CA ASP A 9 -6.11 1.21 -6.59
C ASP A 9 -6.25 2.31 -5.52
N VAL A 10 -5.39 3.31 -5.63
CA VAL A 10 -5.28 4.43 -4.70
C VAL A 10 -5.27 5.78 -5.41
N GLY A 11 -5.57 5.80 -6.72
CA GLY A 11 -5.57 7.00 -7.56
C GLY A 11 -4.17 7.55 -7.88
N ASP A 12 -3.37 7.84 -6.86
CA ASP A 12 -1.96 8.26 -6.96
C ASP A 12 -1.08 7.39 -6.06
N GLY A 13 -0.44 6.38 -6.67
CA GLY A 13 0.41 5.44 -5.95
C GLY A 13 1.65 6.07 -5.33
N LYS A 14 2.17 7.17 -5.91
CA LYS A 14 3.35 7.87 -5.38
C LYS A 14 2.97 8.67 -4.14
N ALA A 15 1.90 9.46 -4.21
CA ALA A 15 1.41 10.22 -3.08
C ALA A 15 0.98 9.28 -1.94
N PHE A 16 0.26 8.20 -2.27
CA PHE A 16 -0.15 7.19 -1.30
C PHE A 16 1.03 6.54 -0.58
N ARG A 17 2.06 6.13 -1.34
CA ARG A 17 3.31 5.58 -0.78
C ARG A 17 3.99 6.58 0.16
N GLN A 18 4.06 7.86 -0.22
CA GLN A 18 4.67 8.90 0.63
C GLN A 18 3.89 9.10 1.92
N ARG A 19 2.56 9.09 1.89
CA ARG A 19 1.71 9.19 3.08
C ARG A 19 1.92 7.99 4.01
N LEU A 20 1.93 6.76 3.49
CA LEU A 20 2.21 5.58 4.33
C LEU A 20 3.60 5.61 4.96
N LEU A 21 4.60 6.15 4.26
CA LEU A 21 5.96 6.27 4.77
C LEU A 21 6.04 7.16 6.02
N THR A 22 5.21 8.21 6.13
CA THR A 22 5.17 9.05 7.33
C THR A 22 4.61 8.32 8.56
N HIS A 23 3.88 7.22 8.35
CA HIS A 23 3.41 6.32 9.39
C HIS A 23 4.33 5.11 9.61
N GLY A 24 5.52 5.09 9.01
CA GLY A 24 6.48 3.99 9.12
C GLY A 24 6.12 2.75 8.29
N LEU A 25 5.13 2.85 7.39
CA LEU A 25 4.70 1.77 6.52
C LEU A 25 5.28 1.94 5.12
N ILE A 26 5.80 0.85 4.56
CA ILE A 26 6.42 0.86 3.23
C ILE A 26 5.59 0.00 2.28
N VAL A 27 5.13 0.60 1.18
CA VAL A 27 4.48 -0.07 0.05
C VAL A 27 5.27 0.15 -1.23
N ARG A 28 5.02 -0.69 -2.25
CA ARG A 28 5.62 -0.55 -3.57
C ARG A 28 4.65 0.15 -4.52
N ASP A 29 5.09 1.26 -5.10
CA ASP A 29 4.38 1.89 -6.21
C ASP A 29 4.52 1.02 -7.46
N CYS A 30 3.45 0.96 -8.26
CA CYS A 30 3.43 0.18 -9.50
C CYS A 30 3.60 1.03 -10.76
N ALA A 31 4.04 2.29 -10.62
CA ALA A 31 4.26 3.20 -11.73
C ALA A 31 5.26 2.64 -12.77
N SER A 32 6.32 1.96 -12.34
CA SER A 32 7.29 1.30 -13.24
C SER A 32 6.71 0.15 -14.05
N PHE A 33 5.56 -0.38 -13.63
CA PHE A 33 4.82 -1.44 -14.34
C PHE A 33 3.67 -0.87 -15.20
N GLY A 34 3.59 0.47 -15.36
CA GLY A 34 2.52 1.13 -16.09
C GLY A 34 1.22 1.31 -15.29
N LEU A 35 1.23 1.09 -13.98
CA LEU A 35 0.07 1.23 -13.09
C LEU A 35 0.31 2.32 -12.03
N PRO A 36 0.35 3.61 -12.42
CA PRO A 36 0.68 4.71 -11.51
C PRO A 36 -0.38 4.94 -10.42
N ALA A 37 -1.64 4.56 -10.68
CA ALA A 37 -2.73 4.64 -9.71
C ALA A 37 -2.72 3.49 -8.68
N HIS A 38 -1.85 2.50 -8.85
CA HIS A 38 -1.87 1.30 -8.02
C HIS A 38 -0.61 1.18 -7.16
N VAL A 39 -0.79 0.55 -6.00
CA VAL A 39 0.30 0.07 -5.16
C VAL A 39 0.15 -1.41 -4.89
N ARG A 40 1.29 -2.05 -4.63
CA ARG A 40 1.35 -3.45 -4.22
C ARG A 40 1.65 -3.55 -2.74
N ILE A 41 0.80 -4.29 -2.04
CA ILE A 41 0.88 -4.53 -0.60
C ILE A 41 1.14 -6.02 -0.39
N ALA A 42 2.23 -6.33 0.33
CA ALA A 42 2.54 -7.71 0.70
C ALA A 42 1.68 -8.15 1.88
N THR A 43 1.23 -9.41 1.89
CA THR A 43 0.61 -10.01 3.07
C THR A 43 1.67 -10.25 4.13
N ARG A 44 1.51 -9.63 5.30
CA ARG A 44 2.44 -9.72 6.44
C ARG A 44 1.79 -10.48 7.60
N LYS A 45 2.42 -10.48 8.77
CA LYS A 45 1.81 -11.08 9.97
C LYS A 45 0.52 -10.33 10.37
N PRO A 46 -0.41 -10.98 11.08
CA PRO A 46 -1.68 -10.35 11.45
C PRO A 46 -1.54 -8.99 12.16
N GLU A 47 -0.55 -8.83 13.02
CA GLU A 47 -0.26 -7.57 13.74
C GLU A 47 0.21 -6.44 12.81
N GLU A 48 1.04 -6.76 11.82
CA GLU A 48 1.50 -5.81 10.79
C GLU A 48 0.31 -5.41 9.89
N ASN A 49 -0.54 -6.38 9.53
CA ASN A 49 -1.74 -6.12 8.74
C ASN A 49 -2.76 -5.25 9.51
N HIS A 50 -2.89 -5.43 10.83
CA HIS A 50 -3.75 -4.58 11.65
C HIS A 50 -3.24 -3.12 11.66
N THR A 51 -1.93 -2.94 11.82
CA THR A 51 -1.30 -1.60 11.76
C THR A 51 -1.56 -0.93 10.40
N LEU A 52 -1.43 -1.68 9.31
CA LEU A 52 -1.79 -1.21 7.97
C LEU A 52 -3.26 -0.77 7.93
N LEU A 53 -4.20 -1.61 8.36
CA LEU A 53 -5.64 -1.28 8.32
C LEU A 53 -5.97 -0.03 9.15
N THR A 54 -5.38 0.12 10.35
CA THR A 54 -5.54 1.33 11.16
C THR A 54 -5.05 2.56 10.43
N CYS A 55 -3.89 2.47 9.78
CA CYS A 55 -3.31 3.56 9.02
C CYS A 55 -4.17 3.92 7.79
N LEU A 56 -4.65 2.91 7.04
CA LEU A 56 -5.54 3.12 5.89
C LEU A 56 -6.83 3.87 6.28
N ASN A 57 -7.41 3.56 7.45
CA ASN A 57 -8.57 4.28 7.97
C ASN A 57 -8.29 5.76 8.29
N GLN A 58 -7.06 6.10 8.67
CA GLN A 58 -6.66 7.49 8.94
C GLN A 58 -6.39 8.28 7.66
N ILE A 59 -5.83 7.62 6.65
CA ILE A 59 -5.28 8.30 5.49
C ILE A 59 -6.37 8.68 4.47
N ARG A 60 -7.55 8.05 4.43
CA ARG A 60 -8.62 8.27 3.39
C ARG A 60 -8.04 8.69 2.03
N TYR A 61 -7.74 7.69 1.21
CA TYR A 61 -7.16 7.82 -0.13
C TYR A 61 -8.25 7.68 -1.19
#